data_AF-A0AAJ4I8Z1-F1
#
_entry.id   AF-A0AAJ4I8Z1-F1
#
_cell.length_a   1.000
_cell.length_b   1.000
_cell.length_c   1.000
_cell.angle_alpha   90.00
_cell.angle_beta   90.00
_cell.angle_gamma   90.00
#
_symmetry.space_group_name_H-M   'P 1'
#
loop_
_entity.id
_entity.type
_entity.pdbx_description
1 polymer ?
#
loop_
_entity_poly.entity_id
_entity_poly.type
_entity_poly.pdbx_seq_one_letter_code
_entity_poly.pdbx_strand_id
1 'polypeptide(L)'
;MEKNEKTHVEFDYTSFLGASCNKKWTFLEAMTTFAPVFSTVWKDSIAELAKPEDRLWDAALKAMSSRRSDESNLVTLLRLAKLEGIDELTVVMPYALEPRQIDFIQSRSDSVINCYEQDVFTIHLKGFS
;
A
#
# COMPACT_ATOMS: atom_id res chain seq x y z
N MET A 1 -11.31 -27.26 -9.43
CA MET A 1 -11.18 -26.63 -8.10
C MET A 1 -10.20 -25.49 -8.26
N GLU A 2 -10.70 -24.32 -8.67
CA GLU A 2 -9.88 -23.13 -8.85
C GLU A 2 -9.60 -22.58 -7.45
N LYS A 3 -8.36 -22.71 -7.01
CA LYS A 3 -7.87 -22.10 -5.78
C LYS A 3 -7.89 -20.60 -6.09
N ASN A 4 -8.89 -19.88 -5.60
CA ASN A 4 -8.91 -18.42 -5.69
C ASN A 4 -7.73 -17.93 -4.85
N GLU A 5 -6.60 -17.65 -5.51
CA GLU A 5 -5.38 -17.18 -4.86
C GLU A 5 -5.67 -15.78 -4.34
N LYS A 6 -6.00 -15.68 -3.06
CA LYS A 6 -6.17 -14.39 -2.39
C LYS A 6 -4.87 -13.61 -2.48
N THR A 7 -4.92 -12.39 -2.95
CA THR A 7 -3.75 -11.51 -3.09
C THR A 7 -3.38 -10.97 -1.71
N HIS A 8 -2.29 -11.48 -1.15
CA HIS A 8 -1.73 -11.05 0.12
C HIS A 8 -0.46 -10.24 -0.09
N VAL A 9 -0.38 -9.07 0.55
CA VAL A 9 0.77 -8.16 0.47
C VAL A 9 1.27 -7.80 1.86
N GLU A 10 2.59 -7.80 2.03
CA GLU A 10 3.26 -7.24 3.20
C GLU A 10 3.76 -5.83 2.89
N PHE A 11 3.48 -4.88 3.78
CA PHE A 11 3.87 -3.48 3.64
C PHE A 11 4.65 -3.02 4.87
N ASP A 12 5.96 -2.86 4.72
CA ASP A 12 6.82 -2.30 5.75
C ASP A 12 6.69 -0.76 5.75
N TYR A 13 5.93 -0.26 6.73
CA TYR A 13 5.67 1.16 6.89
C TYR A 13 6.92 1.92 7.37
N THR A 14 7.82 1.26 8.10
CA THR A 14 9.09 1.85 8.54
C THR A 14 9.98 2.15 7.34
N SER A 15 10.17 1.15 6.48
CA SER A 15 10.89 1.31 5.21
C SER A 15 10.22 2.37 4.33
N PHE A 16 8.89 2.41 4.31
CA PHE A 16 8.13 3.41 3.57
C PHE A 16 8.40 4.84 4.06
N LEU A 17 8.40 5.09 5.37
CA LEU A 17 8.70 6.41 5.92
C LEU A 17 10.11 6.87 5.54
N GLY A 18 11.10 5.96 5.59
CA GLY A 18 12.46 6.22 5.14
C GLY A 18 12.53 6.60 3.66
N ALA A 19 11.82 5.85 2.81
CA ALA A 19 11.72 6.11 1.37
C ALA A 19 10.91 7.38 1.04
N SER A 20 9.90 7.71 1.84
CA SER A 20 9.10 8.92 1.66
C SER A 20 9.88 10.19 2.06
N CYS A 21 10.90 10.06 2.92
CA CYS A 21 11.81 11.16 3.30
C CYS A 21 12.96 11.35 2.31
N ASN A 22 13.51 10.25 1.77
CA ASN A 22 14.61 10.28 0.82
C ASN A 22 14.09 10.19 -0.62
N LYS A 23 14.19 11.30 -1.36
CA LYS A 23 14.01 11.43 -2.82
C LYS A 23 13.38 10.20 -3.50
N LYS A 24 12.06 10.28 -3.63
CA LYS A 24 11.14 9.38 -4.31
C LYS A 24 11.53 9.02 -5.77
N TRP A 25 12.75 8.62 -6.22
CA TRP A 25 12.90 8.36 -7.67
C TRP A 25 14.11 7.64 -8.30
N THR A 26 15.24 7.36 -7.67
CA THR A 26 16.43 6.98 -8.48
C THR A 26 16.32 5.69 -9.31
N PHE A 27 15.31 4.84 -9.09
CA PHE A 27 15.11 3.60 -9.86
C PHE A 27 13.95 3.59 -10.86
N LEU A 28 12.92 4.44 -10.72
CA LEU A 28 12.05 4.74 -11.87
C LEU A 28 12.84 5.53 -12.92
N GLU A 29 13.79 6.38 -12.48
CA GLU A 29 14.78 7.06 -13.33
C GLU A 29 15.63 6.08 -14.14
N ALA A 30 16.01 4.92 -13.58
CA ALA A 30 16.82 3.93 -14.28
C ALA A 30 16.00 3.09 -15.29
N MET A 31 14.71 2.86 -15.04
CA MET A 31 13.81 2.06 -15.88
C MET A 31 13.14 2.85 -17.03
N THR A 32 12.91 4.17 -16.89
CA THR A 32 12.46 5.02 -18.01
C THR A 32 13.56 5.33 -19.03
N THR A 33 14.83 5.10 -18.68
CA THR A 33 15.96 5.46 -19.56
C THR A 33 16.02 4.60 -20.84
N PHE A 34 15.30 3.46 -20.88
CA PHE A 34 15.11 2.65 -22.10
C PHE A 34 13.63 2.47 -22.49
N ALA A 35 12.76 3.38 -22.08
CA ALA A 35 11.35 3.40 -22.45
C ALA A 35 11.13 4.24 -23.73
N PRO A 36 10.67 3.67 -24.86
CA PRO A 36 10.23 4.48 -25.98
C PRO A 36 8.97 5.27 -25.56
N VAL A 37 8.92 6.56 -25.91
CA VAL A 37 7.86 7.50 -25.50
C VAL A 37 6.51 7.08 -26.09
N PHE A 38 5.72 6.24 -25.41
CA PHE A 38 4.37 5.88 -25.87
C PHE A 38 3.36 5.67 -24.73
N SER A 39 2.30 6.50 -24.75
CA SER A 39 0.91 6.29 -24.28
C SER A 39 0.64 5.78 -22.84
N THR A 40 -0.51 6.19 -22.29
CA THR A 40 -1.06 5.69 -21.01
C THR A 40 -1.26 4.17 -21.01
N VAL A 41 -1.64 3.59 -22.14
CA VAL A 41 -1.92 2.16 -22.29
C VAL A 41 -0.69 1.28 -22.03
N TRP A 42 0.51 1.72 -22.43
CA TRP A 42 1.74 0.97 -22.17
C TRP A 42 2.17 1.05 -20.70
N LYS A 43 1.94 2.21 -20.06
CA LYS A 43 2.17 2.38 -18.62
C LYS A 43 1.23 1.50 -17.80
N ASP A 44 -0.02 1.38 -18.23
CA ASP A 44 -1.01 0.49 -17.63
C ASP A 44 -0.62 -0.98 -17.86
N SER A 45 -0.15 -1.35 -19.06
CA SER A 45 0.39 -2.70 -19.32
C SER A 45 1.60 -3.04 -18.46
N ILE A 46 2.53 -2.09 -18.23
CA ILE A 46 3.67 -2.31 -17.32
C ILE A 46 3.19 -2.43 -15.88
N ALA A 47 2.20 -1.64 -15.48
CA ALA A 47 1.61 -1.76 -14.14
C ALA A 47 0.90 -3.12 -13.97
N GLU A 48 0.16 -3.59 -14.97
CA GLU A 48 -0.45 -4.93 -14.97
C GLU A 48 0.60 -6.06 -14.90
N LEU A 49 1.80 -5.84 -15.47
CA LEU A 49 2.94 -6.78 -15.35
C LEU A 49 3.71 -6.64 -14.03
N ALA A 50 3.58 -5.50 -13.34
CA ALA A 50 4.19 -5.29 -12.04
C ALA A 50 3.43 -6.09 -10.97
N LYS A 51 4.12 -6.47 -9.89
CA LYS A 51 3.44 -7.20 -8.82
C LYS A 51 2.53 -6.24 -8.01
N PRO A 52 1.44 -6.72 -7.40
CA PRO A 52 0.55 -5.88 -6.59
C PRO A 52 1.27 -5.07 -5.50
N GLU A 53 2.34 -5.63 -4.93
CA GLU A 53 3.17 -4.97 -3.91
C GLU A 53 3.86 -3.72 -4.48
N ASP A 54 4.47 -3.84 -5.67
CA ASP A 54 5.17 -2.74 -6.34
C ASP A 54 4.21 -1.62 -6.72
N ARG A 55 3.03 -1.98 -7.25
CA ARG A 55 1.98 -0.99 -7.59
C ARG A 55 1.48 -0.26 -6.35
N LEU A 56 1.21 -0.99 -5.26
CA LEU A 56 0.77 -0.41 -4.00
C LEU A 56 1.81 0.55 -3.43
N TRP A 57 3.09 0.14 -3.44
CA TRP A 57 4.21 0.96 -2.97
C TRP A 57 4.33 2.27 -3.76
N ASP A 58 4.24 2.18 -5.08
CA ASP A 58 4.29 3.34 -5.99
C ASP A 58 3.10 4.29 -5.79
N ALA A 59 1.90 3.74 -5.61
CA ALA A 59 0.70 4.52 -5.34
C ALA A 59 0.80 5.22 -3.97
N ALA A 60 1.29 4.50 -2.95
CA ALA A 60 1.54 4.99 -1.61
C ALA A 60 2.53 6.16 -1.59
N LEU A 61 3.66 6.06 -2.32
CA LEU A 61 4.64 7.14 -2.43
C LEU A 61 4.06 8.41 -3.07
N LYS A 62 3.05 8.28 -3.93
CA LYS A 62 2.37 9.42 -4.57
C LYS A 62 1.31 10.04 -3.68
N ALA A 63 0.56 9.23 -2.93
CA ALA A 63 -0.63 9.66 -2.19
C ALA A 63 -0.39 9.99 -0.71
N MET A 64 0.56 9.33 -0.04
CA MET A 64 0.83 9.52 1.38
C MET A 64 1.89 10.61 1.62
N SER A 65 1.92 11.15 2.84
CA SER A 65 2.84 12.24 3.19
C SER A 65 3.20 12.22 4.66
N SER A 66 4.47 12.48 4.97
CA SER A 66 4.97 12.73 6.34
C SER A 66 4.36 13.96 7.02
N ARG A 67 3.61 14.80 6.28
CA ARG A 67 2.86 15.94 6.84
C ARG A 67 1.48 15.56 7.36
N ARG A 68 1.00 14.36 7.04
CA ARG A 68 -0.27 13.81 7.54
C ARG A 68 0.03 12.88 8.72
N SER A 69 -0.96 12.69 9.57
CA SER A 69 -0.87 11.70 10.63
C SER A 69 -0.79 10.29 10.04
N ASP A 70 -0.14 9.38 10.75
CA ASP A 70 0.03 8.01 10.28
C ASP A 70 -1.30 7.28 10.12
N GLU A 71 -2.29 7.56 10.95
CA GLU A 71 -3.65 7.01 10.78
C GLU A 71 -4.28 7.49 9.47
N SER A 72 -4.08 8.76 9.11
CA SER A 72 -4.58 9.31 7.84
C SER A 72 -3.86 8.69 6.63
N ASN A 73 -2.57 8.44 6.76
CA ASN A 73 -1.77 7.74 5.75
C ASN A 73 -2.23 6.28 5.64
N LEU A 74 -2.42 5.56 6.74
CA LEU A 74 -2.90 4.18 6.75
C LEU A 74 -4.29 4.05 6.14
N VAL A 75 -5.23 4.96 6.42
CA VAL A 75 -6.53 4.99 5.74
C VAL A 75 -6.36 5.12 4.22
N THR A 76 -5.40 5.94 3.76
CA THR A 76 -5.08 6.09 2.34
C THR A 76 -4.47 4.82 1.77
N LEU A 77 -3.53 4.18 2.48
CA LEU A 77 -2.90 2.93 2.11
C LEU A 77 -3.93 1.80 1.93
N LEU A 78 -4.86 1.64 2.87
CA LEU A 78 -5.91 0.61 2.79
C LEU A 78 -6.83 0.84 1.59
N ARG A 79 -7.12 2.10 1.25
CA ARG A 79 -7.90 2.42 0.06
C ARG A 79 -7.14 2.10 -1.22
N LEU A 80 -5.84 2.40 -1.28
CA LEU A 80 -4.99 2.05 -2.42
C LEU A 80 -4.90 0.53 -2.59
N ALA A 81 -4.72 -0.21 -1.50
CA ALA A 81 -4.65 -1.67 -1.56
C ALA A 81 -5.94 -2.29 -2.13
N LYS A 82 -7.12 -1.76 -1.75
CA LYS A 82 -8.40 -2.16 -2.36
C LYS A 82 -8.47 -1.86 -3.86
N LEU A 83 -7.92 -0.73 -4.30
CA LEU A 83 -7.90 -0.34 -5.73
C LEU A 83 -6.95 -1.23 -6.54
N GLU A 84 -5.85 -1.69 -5.94
CA GLU A 84 -4.88 -2.60 -6.56
C GLU A 84 -5.34 -4.08 -6.56
N GLY A 85 -6.55 -4.36 -6.05
CA GLY A 85 -7.11 -5.70 -5.98
C GLY A 85 -6.44 -6.59 -4.94
N ILE A 86 -5.96 -6.00 -3.83
CA ILE A 86 -5.36 -6.73 -2.71
C ILE A 86 -6.47 -7.15 -1.74
N ASP A 87 -6.53 -8.44 -1.43
CA ASP A 87 -7.51 -9.02 -0.50
C ASP A 87 -7.09 -8.92 0.96
N GLU A 88 -5.78 -9.01 1.21
CA GLU A 88 -5.21 -9.03 2.55
C GLU A 88 -3.89 -8.26 2.60
N LEU A 89 -3.78 -7.35 3.57
CA LEU A 89 -2.59 -6.51 3.75
C LEU A 89 -2.04 -6.72 5.16
N THR A 90 -0.78 -7.15 5.28
CA THR A 90 -0.03 -7.11 6.54
C THR A 90 0.79 -5.84 6.57
N VAL A 91 0.68 -5.05 7.63
CA VAL A 91 1.45 -3.81 7.81
C VAL A 91 2.38 -3.96 9.01
N VAL A 92 3.66 -3.66 8.79
CA VAL A 92 4.69 -3.62 9.84
C VAL A 92 4.96 -2.15 10.16
N MET A 93 4.63 -1.72 11.38
CA MET A 93 4.82 -0.35 11.84
C MET A 93 6.13 -0.16 12.61
N PRO A 94 6.70 1.05 12.64
CA PRO A 94 7.83 1.37 13.52
C PRO A 94 7.45 1.48 15.00
N TYR A 95 6.14 1.44 15.31
CA TYR A 95 5.59 1.53 16.66
C TYR A 95 4.19 0.92 16.70
N ALA A 96 3.76 0.52 17.88
CA ALA A 96 2.43 -0.02 18.11
C ALA A 96 1.33 1.04 17.96
N LEU A 97 0.23 0.69 17.29
CA LEU A 97 -0.95 1.55 17.22
C LEU A 97 -1.76 1.47 18.52
N GLU A 98 -2.18 2.62 19.03
CA GLU A 98 -3.11 2.71 20.14
C GLU A 98 -4.52 2.26 19.71
N PRO A 99 -5.35 1.71 20.63
CA PRO A 99 -6.72 1.29 20.31
C PRO A 99 -7.56 2.37 19.61
N ARG A 100 -7.41 3.64 20.03
CA ARG A 100 -8.12 4.76 19.42
C ARG A 100 -7.70 5.03 17.97
N GLN A 101 -6.43 4.78 17.64
CA GLN A 101 -5.91 4.90 16.28
C GLN A 101 -6.46 3.78 15.40
N ILE A 102 -6.52 2.55 15.94
CA ILE A 102 -7.12 1.40 15.25
C ILE A 102 -8.59 1.67 14.94
N ASP A 103 -9.38 2.12 15.94
CA ASP A 103 -10.80 2.48 15.76
C ASP A 103 -10.99 3.57 14.69
N PHE A 104 -10.12 4.57 14.70
CA PHE A 104 -10.14 5.63 13.69
C PHE A 104 -9.88 5.09 12.29
N ILE A 105 -8.87 4.23 12.11
CA ILE A 105 -8.53 3.68 10.80
C ILE A 105 -9.67 2.78 10.29
N GLN A 106 -10.15 1.86 11.12
CA GLN A 106 -11.23 0.92 10.76
C GLN A 106 -12.51 1.65 10.34
N SER A 107 -12.94 2.66 11.10
CA SER A 107 -14.16 3.44 10.82
C SER A 107 -14.08 4.28 9.54
N ARG A 108 -12.86 4.59 9.05
CA ARG A 108 -12.63 5.41 7.86
C ARG A 108 -12.29 4.60 6.62
N SER A 109 -11.88 3.35 6.77
CA SER A 109 -11.46 2.50 5.66
C SER A 109 -12.44 1.38 5.31
N ASP A 110 -13.49 1.17 6.12
CA ASP A 110 -14.38 0.00 6.01
C ASP A 110 -13.60 -1.32 5.97
N SER A 111 -12.63 -1.46 6.88
CA SER A 111 -11.75 -2.63 6.99
C SER A 111 -11.65 -3.09 8.44
N VAL A 112 -11.36 -4.38 8.64
CA VAL A 112 -11.12 -4.95 9.96
C VAL A 112 -9.63 -5.17 10.13
N ILE A 113 -9.07 -4.56 11.17
CA ILE A 113 -7.66 -4.71 11.56
C ILE A 113 -7.57 -5.77 12.65
N ASN A 114 -6.78 -6.81 12.41
CA ASN A 114 -6.42 -7.83 13.39
C ASN A 114 -4.96 -7.61 13.80
N CYS A 115 -4.74 -7.23 15.06
CA CYS A 115 -3.39 -7.10 15.61
C CYS A 115 -2.87 -8.48 16.02
N TYR A 116 -1.72 -8.89 15.47
CA TYR A 116 -1.06 -10.16 15.81
C TYR A 116 0.04 -9.93 16.83
N GLU A 117 0.89 -8.94 16.57
CA GLU A 117 1.94 -8.48 17.45
C GLU A 117 1.72 -6.99 17.76
N GLN A 118 2.57 -6.38 18.61
CA GLN A 118 2.35 -5.00 19.04
C GLN A 118 2.41 -4.01 17.86
N ASP A 119 3.24 -4.27 16.87
CA ASP A 119 3.56 -3.41 15.72
C ASP A 119 3.24 -4.04 14.36
N VAL A 120 2.75 -5.29 14.35
CA VAL A 120 2.32 -5.99 13.13
C VAL A 120 0.83 -6.26 13.17
N PHE A 121 0.12 -5.81 12.15
CA PHE A 121 -1.30 -6.09 12.00
C PHE A 121 -1.68 -6.47 10.58
N THR A 122 -2.68 -7.34 10.51
CA THR A 122 -3.23 -7.87 9.26
C THR A 122 -4.62 -7.32 9.04
N ILE A 123 -4.88 -6.82 7.84
CA ILE A 123 -6.14 -6.23 7.43
C ILE A 123 -6.74 -7.08 6.32
N HIS A 124 -7.95 -7.58 6.55
CA HIS A 124 -8.76 -8.15 5.47
C HIS A 124 -9.53 -7.04 4.79
N LEU A 125 -9.26 -6.84 3.50
CA LEU A 125 -9.85 -5.79 2.70
C LEU A 125 -11.15 -6.33 2.08
N LYS A 126 -12.29 -5.76 2.48
CA LYS A 126 -13.55 -6.03 1.78
C LYS A 126 -13.52 -5.30 0.44
N GLY A 127 -13.86 -6.02 -0.64
CA GLY A 127 -14.05 -5.42 -1.96
C GLY A 127 -15.11 -4.31 -1.92
N PHE A 128 -15.00 -3.34 -2.84
CA PHE A 128 -16.03 -2.31 -3.01
C PHE A 128 -17.35 -2.99 -3.40
N SER A 129 -18.36 -2.94 -2.54
CA SER A 129 -19.76 -3.27 -2.89
C SER A 129 -20.45 -2.09 -3.57
#